data_AF-A0AAE6ZHV0-F1
#
_entry.id   AF-A0AAE6ZHV0-F1
#
_cell.length_a   1.000
_cell.length_b   1.000
_cell.length_c   1.000
_cell.angle_alpha   90.00
_cell.angle_beta   90.00
_cell.angle_gamma   90.00
#
_symmetry.space_group_name_H-M   'P 1'
#
loop_
_entity.id
_entity.type
_entity.pdbx_description
1 polymer ?
#
loop_
_entity_poly.entity_id
_entity_poly.type
_entity_poly.pdbx_seq_one_letter_code
_entity_poly.pdbx_strand_id
1 'polypeptide(L)'
;MTISKICAALALVLQLAMAGQAGAQTATPPVSDMTTGLLTWVKHLNNDVDKYYKPEKGEDLSRHLGDLKEDLQVYMKTRKKLSDSLFRHNIAPGKKDPDRLEDLKTKMSAVMNHMRDVSDLVSNDLRKEGDKLNEDMYEALYGQQPRYLSFLEAFLDGVEVTKKDLAVDGSVHYQRLEECIAQIASLKDKIDRKTKK
;
A
#
# COMPACT_ATOMS: atom_id res chain seq x y z
N MET A 1 2.07 -62.21 24.87
CA MET A 1 2.65 -60.86 25.13
C MET A 1 3.22 -60.20 23.86
N THR A 2 2.68 -60.53 22.67
CA THR A 2 3.21 -60.12 21.36
C THR A 2 2.20 -59.28 20.56
N ILE A 3 0.89 -59.52 20.74
CA ILE A 3 -0.18 -58.81 20.02
C ILE A 3 -0.30 -57.34 20.46
N SER A 4 -0.14 -57.03 21.76
CA SER A 4 -0.24 -55.64 22.24
C SER A 4 0.90 -54.74 21.75
N LYS A 5 2.08 -55.30 21.45
CA LYS A 5 3.23 -54.57 20.90
C LYS A 5 3.02 -54.21 19.43
N ILE A 6 2.35 -55.08 18.67
CA ILE A 6 2.02 -54.87 17.25
C ILE A 6 0.92 -53.81 17.13
N CYS A 7 -0.11 -53.83 17.99
CA CYS A 7 -1.14 -52.80 18.01
C CYS A 7 -0.60 -51.41 18.40
N ALA A 8 0.35 -51.36 19.35
CA ALA A 8 1.00 -50.10 19.72
C ALA A 8 1.87 -49.53 18.59
N ALA A 9 2.59 -50.39 17.85
CA ALA A 9 3.39 -49.97 16.71
C ALA A 9 2.52 -49.44 15.55
N LEU A 10 1.38 -50.07 15.28
CA LEU A 10 0.41 -49.61 14.28
C LEU A 10 -0.26 -48.28 14.64
N ALA A 11 -0.57 -48.07 15.92
CA ALA A 11 -1.11 -46.78 16.39
C ALA A 11 -0.10 -45.64 16.23
N LEU A 12 1.19 -45.91 16.50
CA LEU A 12 2.26 -44.92 16.32
C LEU A 12 2.47 -44.55 14.85
N VAL A 13 2.40 -45.54 13.94
CA VAL A 13 2.52 -45.30 12.48
C VAL A 13 1.31 -44.53 11.94
N LEU A 14 0.10 -44.78 12.44
CA LEU A 14 -1.09 -43.99 12.07
C LEU A 14 -1.01 -42.53 12.57
N GLN A 15 -0.45 -42.30 13.75
CA GLN A 15 -0.24 -40.95 14.29
C GLN A 15 0.83 -40.16 13.51
N LEU A 16 1.90 -40.84 13.08
CA LEU A 16 2.91 -40.25 12.19
C LEU A 16 2.37 -39.94 10.79
N ALA A 17 1.46 -40.77 10.26
CA ALA A 17 0.82 -40.52 8.97
C ALA A 17 -0.15 -39.32 8.99
N MET A 18 -0.77 -39.03 10.14
CA MET A 18 -1.64 -37.85 10.31
C MET A 18 -0.88 -36.55 10.61
N ALA A 19 0.35 -36.65 11.15
CA ALA A 19 1.21 -35.48 11.35
C ALA A 19 1.72 -34.86 10.02
N GLY A 20 1.68 -35.63 8.92
CA GLY A 20 2.08 -35.18 7.58
C GLY A 20 1.01 -34.40 6.81
N GLN A 21 -0.20 -34.26 7.35
CA GLN A 21 -1.31 -33.52 6.70
C GLN A 21 -1.67 -32.22 7.42
N ALA A 22 -0.71 -31.59 8.09
CA ALA A 22 -0.75 -30.14 8.23
C ALA A 22 -0.43 -29.52 6.85
N GLY A 23 -1.36 -29.67 5.90
CA GLY A 23 -1.38 -28.82 4.73
C GLY A 23 -1.44 -27.40 5.28
N ALA A 24 -0.35 -26.65 5.14
CA ALA A 24 -0.35 -25.24 5.41
C ALA A 24 -1.48 -24.65 4.56
N GLN A 25 -2.63 -24.36 5.19
CA GLN A 25 -3.52 -23.34 4.68
C GLN A 25 -2.67 -22.07 4.75
N THR A 26 -1.94 -21.79 3.68
CA THR A 26 -1.31 -20.50 3.45
C THR A 26 -2.44 -19.51 3.43
N ALA A 27 -2.75 -18.93 4.60
CA ALA A 27 -3.65 -17.82 4.69
C ALA A 27 -3.16 -16.78 3.68
N THR A 28 -4.01 -16.39 2.74
CA THR A 28 -3.67 -15.35 1.77
C THR A 28 -3.22 -14.14 2.56
N PRO A 29 -1.99 -13.63 2.34
CA PRO A 29 -1.51 -12.51 3.12
C PRO A 29 -2.44 -11.31 2.94
N PRO A 30 -2.70 -10.53 4.00
CA PRO A 30 -3.70 -9.46 3.93
C PRO A 30 -3.28 -8.38 2.94
N VAL A 31 -4.25 -7.87 2.19
CA VAL A 31 -4.10 -6.72 1.30
C VAL A 31 -4.77 -5.52 1.95
N SER A 32 -3.97 -4.52 2.29
CA SER A 32 -4.41 -3.25 2.87
C SER A 32 -4.67 -2.24 1.76
N ASP A 33 -5.92 -1.82 1.59
CA ASP A 33 -6.27 -0.74 0.65
C ASP A 33 -5.79 0.62 1.19
N MET A 34 -4.55 0.95 0.87
CA MET A 34 -3.91 2.20 1.26
C MET A 34 -4.50 3.44 0.56
N THR A 35 -5.18 3.26 -0.59
CA THR A 35 -5.69 4.39 -1.38
C THR A 35 -6.83 5.11 -0.66
N THR A 36 -7.59 4.38 0.17
CA THR A 36 -8.62 4.93 1.04
C THR A 36 -8.02 5.78 2.17
N GLY A 37 -6.94 5.30 2.79
CA GLY A 37 -6.20 6.04 3.83
C GLY A 37 -5.60 7.34 3.28
N LEU A 38 -4.90 7.26 2.15
CA LEU A 38 -4.34 8.43 1.46
C LEU A 38 -5.41 9.47 1.15
N LEU A 39 -6.52 9.04 0.54
CA LEU A 39 -7.57 9.98 0.13
C LEU A 39 -8.20 10.68 1.34
N THR A 40 -8.43 9.94 2.42
CA THR A 40 -8.95 10.50 3.68
C THR A 40 -8.00 11.56 4.23
N TRP A 41 -6.73 11.21 4.39
CA TRP A 41 -5.72 12.13 4.91
C TRP A 41 -5.56 13.38 4.04
N VAL A 42 -5.47 13.22 2.72
CA VAL A 42 -5.37 14.36 1.78
C VAL A 42 -6.62 15.25 1.80
N LYS A 43 -7.82 14.68 1.96
CA LYS A 43 -9.05 15.46 2.14
C LYS A 43 -9.01 16.28 3.41
N HIS A 44 -8.59 15.69 4.53
CA HIS A 44 -8.43 16.41 5.79
C HIS A 44 -7.38 17.52 5.66
N LEU A 45 -6.23 17.23 5.05
CA LEU A 45 -5.23 18.26 4.73
C LEU A 45 -5.86 19.43 3.95
N ASN A 46 -6.56 19.16 2.84
CA ASN A 46 -7.11 20.23 2.00
C ASN A 46 -8.23 21.03 2.67
N ASN A 47 -8.98 20.44 3.60
CA ASN A 47 -10.08 21.08 4.31
C ASN A 47 -9.61 21.84 5.56
N ASP A 48 -8.61 21.32 6.26
CA ASP A 48 -8.25 21.79 7.60
C ASP A 48 -6.92 22.56 7.66
N VAL A 49 -6.12 22.59 6.58
CA VAL A 49 -4.86 23.35 6.58
C VAL A 49 -5.07 24.81 6.98
N ASP A 50 -6.20 25.39 6.58
CA ASP A 50 -6.47 26.82 6.78
C ASP A 50 -6.60 27.17 8.25
N LYS A 51 -7.05 26.21 9.09
CA LYS A 51 -7.23 26.39 10.54
C LYS A 51 -5.90 26.54 11.27
N TYR A 52 -4.84 25.97 10.72
CA TYR A 52 -3.54 25.84 11.39
C TYR A 52 -2.37 26.32 10.53
N TYR A 53 -2.69 27.03 9.44
CA TYR A 53 -1.70 27.55 8.51
C TYR A 53 -0.80 28.58 9.19
N LYS A 54 0.51 28.40 9.02
CA LYS A 54 1.54 29.29 9.52
C LYS A 54 2.30 29.88 8.33
N PRO A 55 2.26 31.20 8.10
CA PRO A 55 2.90 31.83 6.94
C PRO A 55 4.38 31.48 6.77
N GLU A 56 5.11 31.37 7.88
CA GLU A 56 6.53 31.02 7.90
C GLU A 56 6.84 29.59 7.38
N LYS A 57 5.82 28.74 7.25
CA LYS A 57 5.94 27.38 6.69
C LYS A 57 5.38 27.27 5.26
N GLY A 58 4.84 28.35 4.71
CA GLY A 58 4.07 28.33 3.46
C GLY A 58 4.87 27.88 2.24
N GLU A 59 6.09 28.40 2.07
CA GLU A 59 6.97 28.05 0.95
C GLU A 59 7.37 26.58 0.97
N ASP A 60 7.86 26.10 2.12
CA ASP A 60 8.23 24.71 2.30
C ASP A 60 7.03 23.78 2.10
N LEU A 61 5.87 24.13 2.67
CA LEU A 61 4.66 23.33 2.53
C LEU A 61 4.24 23.23 1.05
N SER A 62 4.28 24.34 0.32
CA SER A 62 3.96 24.35 -1.11
C SER A 62 4.92 23.49 -1.93
N ARG A 63 6.23 23.54 -1.62
CA ARG A 63 7.24 22.71 -2.27
C ARG A 63 6.97 21.23 -2.03
N HIS A 64 6.84 20.81 -0.78
CA HIS A 64 6.65 19.40 -0.42
C HIS A 64 5.30 18.84 -0.90
N LEU A 65 4.25 19.65 -0.99
CA LEU A 65 3.00 19.27 -1.67
C LEU A 65 3.21 19.05 -3.18
N GLY A 66 4.08 19.84 -3.81
CA GLY A 66 4.50 19.65 -5.20
C GLY A 66 5.20 18.31 -5.41
N ASP A 67 6.18 18.01 -4.56
CA ASP A 67 6.98 16.79 -4.62
C ASP A 67 6.10 15.54 -4.36
N LEU A 68 5.26 15.58 -3.32
CA LEU A 68 4.31 14.51 -3.01
C LEU A 68 3.35 14.23 -4.19
N LYS A 69 2.88 15.29 -4.86
CA LYS A 69 2.00 15.15 -6.03
C LYS A 69 2.73 14.45 -7.18
N GLU A 70 3.98 14.80 -7.44
CA GLU A 70 4.78 14.21 -8.51
C GLU A 70 5.04 12.73 -8.25
N ASP A 71 5.44 12.37 -7.04
CA ASP A 71 5.67 10.98 -6.66
C ASP A 71 4.39 10.14 -6.71
N LEU A 72 3.25 10.68 -6.25
CA LEU A 72 1.95 10.00 -6.41
C LEU A 72 1.59 9.79 -7.88
N GLN A 73 1.86 10.77 -8.75
CA GLN A 73 1.65 10.62 -10.19
C GLN A 73 2.53 9.52 -10.79
N VAL A 74 3.81 9.46 -10.39
CA VAL A 74 4.77 8.44 -10.85
C VAL A 74 4.34 7.05 -10.37
N TYR A 75 3.97 6.91 -9.10
CA TYR A 75 3.47 5.66 -8.52
C TYR A 75 2.20 5.19 -9.24
N MET A 76 1.20 6.07 -9.38
CA MET A 76 -0.07 5.78 -10.02
C MET A 76 0.10 5.32 -11.48
N LYS A 77 0.91 6.04 -12.27
CA LYS A 77 1.20 5.68 -13.67
C LYS A 77 1.89 4.32 -13.77
N THR A 78 2.81 4.03 -12.85
CA THR A 78 3.51 2.74 -12.81
C THR A 78 2.53 1.61 -12.53
N ARG A 79 1.68 1.73 -11.51
CA ARG A 79 0.63 0.77 -11.19
C ARG A 79 -0.29 0.52 -12.38
N LYS A 80 -0.76 1.59 -13.03
CA LYS A 80 -1.64 1.48 -14.19
C LYS A 80 -0.96 0.75 -15.35
N LYS A 81 0.27 1.11 -15.68
CA LYS A 81 1.03 0.46 -16.77
C LYS A 81 1.21 -1.05 -16.51
N LEU A 82 1.50 -1.43 -15.27
CA LEU A 82 1.66 -2.82 -14.88
C LEU A 82 0.32 -3.57 -14.95
N SER A 83 -0.73 -3.03 -14.33
CA SER A 83 -2.08 -3.61 -14.38
C SER A 83 -2.54 -3.81 -15.84
N ASP A 84 -2.45 -2.78 -16.68
CA ASP A 84 -2.83 -2.86 -18.09
C ASP A 84 -2.00 -3.91 -18.86
N SER A 85 -0.71 -4.09 -18.51
CA SER A 85 0.14 -5.13 -19.11
C SER A 85 -0.29 -6.53 -18.68
N LEU A 86 -0.59 -6.75 -17.40
CA LEU A 86 -1.08 -8.04 -16.89
C LEU A 86 -2.37 -8.46 -17.60
N PHE A 87 -3.31 -7.52 -17.77
CA PHE A 87 -4.58 -7.77 -18.47
C PHE A 87 -4.38 -8.08 -19.95
N ARG A 88 -3.52 -7.33 -20.66
CA ARG A 88 -3.27 -7.55 -22.10
C ARG A 88 -2.60 -8.88 -22.40
N HIS A 89 -1.68 -9.32 -21.54
CA HIS A 89 -0.90 -10.54 -21.79
C HIS A 89 -1.48 -11.79 -21.12
N ASN A 90 -2.63 -11.68 -20.45
CA ASN A 90 -3.30 -12.77 -19.72
C ASN A 90 -2.32 -13.58 -18.85
N ILE A 91 -1.47 -12.86 -18.11
CA ILE A 91 -0.44 -13.48 -17.27
C ILE A 91 -1.13 -14.30 -16.19
N ALA A 92 -0.75 -15.58 -16.09
CA ALA A 92 -1.33 -16.49 -15.12
C ALA A 92 -0.99 -16.04 -13.67
N PRO A 93 -1.93 -16.16 -12.72
CA PRO A 93 -1.65 -16.01 -11.29
C PRO A 93 -0.47 -16.88 -10.84
N GLY A 94 0.29 -16.42 -9.85
CA GLY A 94 1.44 -17.15 -9.30
C GLY A 94 2.78 -16.93 -10.01
N LYS A 95 2.82 -16.19 -11.13
CA LYS A 95 4.09 -15.80 -11.75
C LYS A 95 4.71 -14.61 -11.00
N LYS A 96 5.67 -14.90 -10.13
CA LYS A 96 6.45 -13.90 -9.40
C LYS A 96 7.23 -12.99 -10.36
N ASP A 97 7.20 -11.69 -10.08
CA ASP A 97 7.98 -10.65 -10.75
C ASP A 97 8.55 -9.70 -9.68
N PRO A 98 9.69 -10.09 -9.06
CA PRO A 98 10.26 -9.35 -7.93
C PRO A 98 10.79 -7.97 -8.33
N ASP A 99 11.25 -7.81 -9.57
CA ASP A 99 11.78 -6.53 -10.06
C ASP A 99 10.68 -5.48 -10.16
N ARG A 100 9.50 -5.86 -10.67
CA ARG A 100 8.33 -4.98 -10.72
C ARG A 100 7.74 -4.70 -9.36
N LEU A 101 7.78 -5.68 -8.47
CA LEU A 101 7.38 -5.48 -7.08
C LEU A 101 8.30 -4.44 -6.41
N GLU A 102 9.62 -4.59 -6.54
CA GLU A 102 10.58 -3.67 -5.95
C GLU A 102 10.48 -2.24 -6.52
N ASP A 103 10.20 -2.11 -7.83
CA ASP A 103 9.94 -0.82 -8.47
C ASP A 103 8.70 -0.13 -7.87
N LEU A 104 7.63 -0.89 -7.57
CA LEU A 104 6.45 -0.35 -6.87
C LEU A 104 6.78 0.06 -5.43
N LYS A 105 7.51 -0.77 -4.68
CA LYS A 105 7.93 -0.47 -3.31
C LYS A 105 8.77 0.80 -3.26
N THR A 106 9.76 0.92 -4.13
CA THR A 106 10.63 2.10 -4.23
C THR A 106 9.83 3.38 -4.46
N LYS A 107 8.87 3.35 -5.38
CA LYS A 107 8.02 4.51 -5.67
C LYS A 107 7.09 4.85 -4.51
N MET A 108 6.56 3.85 -3.82
CA MET A 108 5.77 4.09 -2.61
C MET A 108 6.62 4.70 -1.48
N SER A 109 7.86 4.25 -1.30
CA SER A 109 8.75 4.84 -0.30
C SER A 109 9.05 6.32 -0.57
N ALA A 110 9.11 6.72 -1.84
CA ALA A 110 9.22 8.13 -2.22
C ALA A 110 7.96 8.92 -1.80
N VAL A 111 6.76 8.40 -2.10
CA VAL A 111 5.48 8.96 -1.62
C VAL A 111 5.48 9.10 -0.09
N MET A 112 5.86 8.05 0.63
CA MET A 112 5.89 8.04 2.10
C MET A 112 6.85 9.10 2.68
N ASN A 113 8.00 9.31 2.04
CA ASN A 113 8.96 10.34 2.45
C ASN A 113 8.35 11.74 2.32
N HIS A 114 7.77 12.08 1.18
CA HIS A 114 7.15 13.40 1.01
C HIS A 114 5.85 13.57 1.80
N MET A 115 5.16 12.47 2.15
CA MET A 115 4.08 12.53 3.14
C MET A 115 4.59 12.97 4.52
N ARG A 116 5.77 12.49 4.94
CA ARG A 116 6.38 12.92 6.20
C ARG A 116 6.78 14.39 6.15
N ASP A 117 7.41 14.83 5.06
CA ASP A 117 7.78 16.24 4.87
C ASP A 117 6.56 17.18 4.97
N VAL A 118 5.42 16.80 4.37
CA VAL A 118 4.16 17.55 4.51
C VAL A 118 3.63 17.48 5.96
N SER A 119 3.66 16.30 6.59
CA SER A 119 3.18 16.09 7.96
C SER A 119 3.93 16.93 9.01
N ASP A 120 5.23 17.18 8.79
CA ASP A 120 6.06 18.02 9.65
C ASP A 120 5.71 19.51 9.60
N LEU A 121 4.96 19.93 8.59
CA LEU A 121 4.60 21.32 8.36
C LEU A 121 3.16 21.67 8.75
N VAL A 122 2.31 20.67 8.98
CA VAL A 122 0.90 20.84 9.36
C VAL A 122 0.67 20.72 10.87
N SER A 123 -0.60 20.79 11.29
CA SER A 123 -1.02 20.66 12.69
C SER A 123 -0.69 19.29 13.26
N ASN A 124 -0.61 19.19 14.60
CA ASN A 124 -0.33 17.92 15.27
C ASN A 124 -1.36 16.83 14.97
N ASP A 125 -2.63 17.18 14.76
CA ASP A 125 -3.67 16.20 14.46
C ASP A 125 -3.50 15.63 13.05
N LEU A 126 -3.30 16.49 12.05
CA LEU A 126 -3.03 16.08 10.67
C LEU A 126 -1.69 15.32 10.55
N ARG A 127 -0.70 15.69 11.36
CA ARG A 127 0.57 14.98 11.46
C ARG A 127 0.38 13.56 11.99
N LYS A 128 -0.35 13.39 13.10
CA LYS A 128 -0.61 12.06 13.68
C LYS A 128 -1.33 11.13 12.70
N GLU A 129 -2.30 11.68 11.95
CA GLU A 129 -2.97 10.92 10.89
C GLU A 129 -1.99 10.48 9.79
N GLY A 130 -1.14 11.40 9.33
CA GLY A 130 -0.12 11.13 8.31
C GLY A 130 0.94 10.13 8.78
N ASP A 131 1.43 10.28 10.01
CA ASP A 131 2.41 9.40 10.63
C ASP A 131 1.89 7.97 10.77
N LYS A 132 0.65 7.82 11.27
CA LYS A 132 0.01 6.50 11.39
C LYS A 132 -0.14 5.85 10.02
N LEU A 133 -0.61 6.59 9.02
CA LEU A 133 -0.75 6.06 7.66
C LEU A 133 0.60 5.65 7.07
N ASN A 134 1.66 6.45 7.30
CA ASN A 134 3.03 6.11 6.92
C ASN A 134 3.53 4.85 7.62
N GLU A 135 3.23 4.67 8.90
CA GLU A 135 3.57 3.46 9.67
C GLU A 135 2.85 2.23 9.10
N ASP A 136 1.54 2.32 8.85
CA ASP A 136 0.75 1.25 8.24
C ASP A 136 1.32 0.84 6.86
N MET A 137 1.75 1.81 6.06
CA MET A 137 2.42 1.56 4.76
C MET A 137 3.80 0.93 4.93
N TYR A 138 4.58 1.40 5.90
CA TYR A 138 5.90 0.85 6.19
C TYR A 138 5.80 -0.62 6.63
N GLU A 139 4.89 -0.93 7.55
CA GLU A 139 4.62 -2.30 7.97
C GLU A 139 4.20 -3.19 6.81
N ALA A 140 3.42 -2.65 5.85
CA ALA A 140 3.03 -3.43 4.69
C ALA A 140 4.21 -3.72 3.75
N LEU A 141 5.09 -2.74 3.52
CA LEU A 141 6.21 -2.88 2.59
C LEU A 141 7.37 -3.71 3.14
N TYR A 142 7.66 -3.53 4.44
CA TYR A 142 8.89 -3.96 5.10
C TYR A 142 8.67 -4.73 6.41
N GLY A 143 7.42 -4.96 6.81
CA GLY A 143 7.10 -5.73 8.00
C GLY A 143 7.53 -7.19 7.90
N GLN A 144 7.67 -7.83 9.06
CA GLN A 144 8.08 -9.24 9.15
C GLN A 144 7.02 -10.21 8.62
N GLN A 145 5.75 -9.82 8.67
CA GLN A 145 4.65 -10.61 8.11
C GLN A 145 4.33 -10.09 6.71
N PRO A 146 4.16 -10.97 5.71
CA PRO A 146 3.77 -10.54 4.37
C PRO A 146 2.42 -9.84 4.44
N ARG A 147 2.38 -8.59 3.98
CA ARG A 147 1.19 -7.78 3.74
C ARG A 147 1.44 -7.03 2.44
N TYR A 148 0.38 -6.61 1.77
CA TYR A 148 0.50 -5.88 0.51
C TYR A 148 -0.36 -4.63 0.51
N LEU A 149 0.08 -3.59 -0.19
CA LEU A 149 -0.70 -2.35 -0.35
C LEU A 149 -1.74 -2.46 -1.48
N SER A 150 -1.69 -3.55 -2.24
CA SER A 150 -2.57 -3.81 -3.38
C SER A 150 -2.58 -5.27 -3.79
N PHE A 151 -3.61 -5.67 -4.53
CA PHE A 151 -3.67 -7.00 -5.14
C PHE A 151 -2.65 -7.13 -6.28
N LEU A 152 -2.27 -6.02 -6.92
CA LEU A 152 -1.19 -5.96 -7.88
C LEU A 152 0.15 -6.38 -7.23
N GLU A 153 0.49 -5.83 -6.06
CA GLU A 153 1.71 -6.23 -5.34
C GLU A 153 1.66 -7.70 -4.90
N ALA A 154 0.51 -8.15 -4.39
CA ALA A 154 0.31 -9.56 -4.06
C ALA A 154 0.52 -10.48 -5.27
N PHE A 155 -0.04 -10.12 -6.43
CA PHE A 155 0.15 -10.85 -7.69
C PHE A 155 1.63 -10.93 -8.08
N LEU A 156 2.34 -9.80 -8.01
CA LEU A 156 3.76 -9.71 -8.37
C LEU A 156 4.64 -10.51 -7.41
N ASP A 157 4.22 -10.73 -6.16
CA ASP A 157 4.93 -11.63 -5.24
C ASP A 157 4.56 -13.12 -5.43
N GLY A 158 3.69 -13.43 -6.38
CA GLY A 158 3.26 -14.80 -6.70
C GLY A 158 2.07 -15.29 -5.86
N VAL A 159 1.37 -14.40 -5.16
CA VAL A 159 0.11 -14.75 -4.50
C VAL A 159 -0.99 -14.92 -5.54
N GLU A 160 -1.81 -15.96 -5.37
CA GLU A 160 -2.98 -16.16 -6.20
C GLU A 160 -4.02 -15.06 -5.92
N VAL A 161 -4.29 -14.24 -6.92
CA VAL A 161 -5.32 -13.20 -6.88
C VAL A 161 -6.28 -13.37 -8.05
N THR A 162 -7.53 -12.98 -7.86
CA THR A 162 -8.54 -13.11 -8.91
C THR A 162 -8.44 -11.97 -9.92
N LYS A 163 -8.95 -12.19 -11.14
CA LYS A 163 -9.10 -11.10 -12.13
C LYS A 163 -9.96 -9.94 -11.61
N LYS A 164 -10.92 -10.22 -10.72
CA LYS A 164 -11.75 -9.20 -10.08
C LYS A 164 -10.92 -8.32 -9.16
N ASP A 165 -10.04 -8.91 -8.36
CA ASP A 165 -9.16 -8.19 -7.42
C ASP A 165 -8.21 -7.25 -8.17
N LEU A 166 -7.58 -7.74 -9.26
CA LEU A 166 -6.75 -6.91 -10.14
C LEU A 166 -7.55 -5.81 -10.85
N ALA A 167 -8.83 -6.03 -11.15
CA ALA A 167 -9.68 -5.03 -11.78
C ALA A 167 -10.03 -3.89 -10.81
N VAL A 168 -10.15 -4.17 -9.51
CA VAL A 168 -10.32 -3.14 -8.48
C VAL A 168 -9.09 -2.22 -8.43
N ASP A 169 -7.89 -2.78 -8.52
CA ASP A 169 -6.64 -2.01 -8.60
C ASP A 169 -6.56 -1.10 -9.83
N GLY A 170 -7.00 -1.60 -10.98
CA GLY A 170 -7.01 -0.85 -12.25
C GLY A 170 -8.15 0.19 -12.37
N SER A 171 -9.10 0.22 -11.43
CA SER A 171 -10.28 1.09 -11.47
C SER A 171 -10.38 1.98 -10.23
N VAL A 172 -11.00 1.49 -9.16
CA VAL A 172 -11.32 2.27 -7.95
C VAL A 172 -10.05 2.81 -7.28
N HIS A 173 -9.01 1.98 -7.13
CA HIS A 173 -7.76 2.43 -6.52
C HIS A 173 -7.07 3.51 -7.36
N TYR A 174 -7.07 3.34 -8.69
CA TYR A 174 -6.55 4.33 -9.63
C TYR A 174 -7.32 5.66 -9.53
N GLN A 175 -8.66 5.63 -9.53
CA GLN A 175 -9.49 6.83 -9.38
C GLN A 175 -9.23 7.57 -8.07
N ARG A 176 -9.04 6.85 -6.96
CA ARG A 176 -8.70 7.47 -5.67
C ARG A 176 -7.35 8.15 -5.69
N LEU A 177 -6.34 7.56 -6.35
CA LEU A 177 -5.03 8.21 -6.52
C LEU A 177 -5.14 9.47 -7.38
N GLU A 178 -5.93 9.46 -8.46
CA GLU A 178 -6.22 10.66 -9.25
C GLU A 178 -6.89 11.74 -8.40
N GLU A 179 -7.84 11.36 -7.55
CA GLU A 179 -8.49 12.29 -6.62
C GLU A 179 -7.50 12.85 -5.60
N CYS A 180 -6.60 12.03 -5.03
CA CYS A 180 -5.54 12.50 -4.14
C CYS A 180 -4.67 13.57 -4.83
N ILE A 181 -4.22 13.31 -6.05
CA ILE A 181 -3.39 14.23 -6.84
C ILE A 181 -4.12 15.56 -7.07
N ALA A 182 -5.43 15.51 -7.40
CA ALA A 182 -6.24 16.71 -7.61
C ALA A 182 -6.41 17.52 -6.32
N GLN A 183 -6.64 16.86 -5.18
CA GLN A 183 -6.77 17.51 -3.88
C GLN A 183 -5.45 18.15 -3.44
N ILE A 184 -4.30 17.47 -3.63
CA ILE A 184 -2.97 18.03 -3.34
C ILE A 184 -2.68 19.25 -4.22
N ALA A 185 -3.00 19.18 -5.52
CA ALA A 185 -2.84 20.32 -6.41
C ALA A 185 -3.68 21.52 -5.95
N SER A 186 -4.96 21.29 -5.61
CA SER A 186 -5.85 22.33 -5.10
C SER A 186 -5.33 22.95 -3.80
N LEU A 187 -4.84 22.13 -2.87
CA LEU A 187 -4.23 22.57 -1.63
C LEU A 187 -2.98 23.42 -1.89
N LYS A 188 -2.07 22.94 -2.75
CA LYS A 188 -0.86 23.68 -3.12
C LYS A 188 -1.20 25.06 -3.69
N ASP A 189 -2.18 25.15 -4.60
CA ASP A 189 -2.63 26.42 -5.17
C ASP A 189 -3.23 27.37 -4.12
N LYS A 190 -3.87 26.85 -3.07
CA LYS A 190 -4.30 27.66 -1.92
C LYS A 190 -3.10 28.21 -1.15
N ILE A 191 -2.11 27.38 -0.84
CA ILE A 191 -0.90 27.79 -0.10
C ILE A 191 -0.07 28.82 -0.90
N ASP A 192 0.12 28.60 -2.19
CA ASP A 192 0.83 29.54 -3.08
C ASP A 192 0.19 30.92 -3.08
N ARG A 193 -1.15 30.99 -3.10
CA ARG A 193 -1.90 32.26 -3.04
C ARG A 193 -1.78 32.97 -1.69
N LYS A 194 -1.53 32.24 -0.60
CA LYS A 194 -1.30 32.81 0.73
C LYS A 194 0.13 33.29 0.94
N THR A 195 1.08 32.67 0.25
CA THR A 195 2.51 32.97 0.40
C THR A 195 2.95 34.14 -0.48
N LYS A 196 2.29 34.34 -1.63
CA LYS A 196 2.53 35.48 -2.54
C LYS A 196 1.84 36.78 -2.13
N LYS A 197 1.13 36.80 -0.99
CA LYS A 197 0.46 37.97 -0.43
C LYS A 197 1.26 38.52 0.72
#